data_AF-A0A2I2KUI5-F1
#
_entry.id   AF-A0A2I2KUI5-F1
#
_cell.length_a   1.000
_cell.length_b   1.000
_cell.length_c   1.000
_cell.angle_alpha   90.00
_cell.angle_beta   90.00
_cell.angle_gamma   90.00
#
_symmetry.space_group_name_H-M   'P 1'
#
loop_
_entity.id
_entity.type
_entity.pdbx_description
1 polymer ?
#
loop_
_entity_poly.entity_id
_entity_poly.type
_entity_poly.pdbx_seq_one_letter_code
_entity_poly.pdbx_strand_id
1 'polypeptide(L)' 'MRRRSPAQPAPGRTIDEEELEAFARAYLASFKVPRRWRVLEQFPRTAMGKIRKVDLAALLRTG' A
#
# COMPACT_ATOMS: atom_id res chain seq x y z
N MET A 1 -2.57 8.89 14.79
CA MET A 1 -1.49 8.56 13.82
C MET A 1 -2.14 8.02 12.54
N ARG A 2 -2.30 8.83 11.48
CA ARG A 2 -2.94 8.37 10.23
C ARG A 2 -1.92 7.61 9.39
N ARG A 3 -1.84 6.29 9.55
CA ARG A 3 -0.94 5.44 8.75
C ARG A 3 -1.49 5.31 7.33
N ARG A 4 -0.67 5.56 6.31
CA ARG A 4 -1.01 5.31 4.90
C ARG A 4 -0.81 3.82 4.61
N SER A 5 -1.71 3.22 3.85
CA SER A 5 -1.55 1.83 3.42
C SER A 5 -0.67 1.74 2.17
N PRO A 6 0.37 0.89 2.16
CA PRO A 6 1.23 0.72 0.99
C PRO A 6 0.51 -0.07 -0.09
N ALA A 7 0.68 0.33 -1.34
CA ALA A 7 0.22 -0.41 -2.51
C ALA A 7 1.34 -0.48 -3.55
N GLN A 8 1.49 -1.61 -4.25
CA GLN A 8 2.45 -1.78 -5.34
C GLN A 8 1.70 -2.31 -6.57
N PRO A 9 1.76 -1.63 -7.72
CA PRO A 9 1.14 -2.15 -8.92
C PRO A 9 1.82 -3.46 -9.38
N ALA A 10 1.05 -4.28 -10.07
CA ALA A 10 1.62 -5.34 -10.88
C ALA A 10 2.44 -4.72 -12.05
N PRO A 11 3.42 -5.45 -12.61
CA PRO A 11 4.18 -4.95 -13.75
C PRO A 11 3.29 -4.46 -14.89
N GLY A 12 3.55 -3.24 -15.37
CA GLY A 12 2.78 -2.62 -16.47
C GLY A 12 1.35 -2.21 -16.11
N ARG A 13 0.99 -2.17 -14.82
CA ARG A 13 -0.31 -1.69 -14.32
C ARG A 13 -0.11 -0.41 -13.50
N THR A 14 -1.19 0.36 -13.40
CA THR A 14 -1.30 1.52 -12.51
C THR A 14 -2.30 1.20 -11.41
N ILE A 15 -2.22 1.94 -10.30
CA ILE A 15 -3.20 1.85 -9.21
C ILE A 15 -3.92 3.19 -9.16
N ASP A 16 -5.24 3.14 -9.19
CA ASP A 16 -6.11 4.24 -8.82
C ASP A 16 -6.52 4.09 -7.34
N GLU A 17 -6.37 5.13 -6.55
CA GLU A 17 -6.71 5.12 -5.12
C GLU A 17 -8.23 5.02 -4.90
N GLU A 18 -9.04 5.62 -5.77
CA GLU A 18 -10.50 5.60 -5.68
C GLU A 18 -11.04 4.20 -5.98
N GLU A 19 -10.51 3.55 -7.02
CA GLU A 19 -10.84 2.17 -7.36
C GLU A 19 -10.44 1.21 -6.24
N LEU A 20 -9.25 1.41 -5.65
CA LEU A 20 -8.76 0.59 -4.55
C LEU A 20 -9.58 0.78 -3.27
N GLU A 21 -10.03 2.00 -2.97
CA GLU A 21 -10.97 2.25 -1.86
C GLU A 21 -12.31 1.58 -2.12
N ALA A 22 -12.88 1.75 -3.32
CA ALA A 22 -14.17 1.17 -3.69
C ALA A 22 -14.12 -0.37 -3.58
N PHE A 23 -13.06 -0.99 -4.09
CA PHE A 23 -12.81 -2.42 -3.94
C PHE A 23 -12.73 -2.81 -2.46
N ALA A 24 -11.90 -2.13 -1.66
CA ALA A 24 -11.77 -2.44 -0.24
C ALA A 24 -13.10 -2.30 0.51
N ARG A 25 -13.93 -1.31 0.18
CA ARG A 25 -15.24 -1.07 0.81
C ARG A 25 -16.28 -2.12 0.43
N ALA A 26 -16.19 -2.71 -0.76
CA ALA A 26 -17.07 -3.79 -1.18
C ALA A 26 -16.82 -5.10 -0.41
N TYR A 27 -15.57 -5.36 0.00
CA TYR A 27 -15.17 -6.64 0.60
C TYR A 27 -14.77 -6.57 2.08
N LEU A 28 -14.53 -5.38 2.63
CA LEU A 28 -14.08 -5.19 4.01
C LEU A 28 -15.06 -4.31 4.80
N ALA A 29 -15.14 -4.56 6.10
CA ALA A 29 -15.83 -3.67 7.02
C ALA A 29 -15.22 -2.26 6.97
N SER A 30 -16.06 -1.23 7.08
CA SER A 30 -15.70 0.19 6.88
C SER A 30 -14.50 0.67 7.70
N PHE A 31 -14.27 0.10 8.89
CA PHE A 31 -13.14 0.45 9.76
C PHE A 31 -11.79 -0.15 9.32
N LYS A 32 -11.80 -1.16 8.44
CA LYS A 32 -10.61 -1.77 7.85
C LYS A 32 -10.20 -1.13 6.52
N VAL A 33 -11.08 -0.32 5.93
CA VAL A 33 -10.82 0.39 4.67
C VAL A 33 -9.82 1.52 4.94
N PRO A 34 -8.62 1.48 4.34
CA PRO A 34 -7.66 2.56 4.46
C PRO A 34 -8.20 3.85 3.82
N ARG A 35 -7.93 4.99 4.47
CA ARG A 35 -8.34 6.32 3.96
C ARG A 35 -7.27 7.05 3.15
N ARG A 36 -6.05 6.51 3.13
CA ARG A 36 -4.92 7.08 2.41
C ARG A 36 -4.04 5.94 1.95
N TRP A 37 -3.73 5.93 0.67
CA TRP A 37 -2.79 4.99 0.10
C TRP A 37 -1.45 5.67 -0.16
N ARG A 38 -0.41 4.87 -0.29
CA ARG A 38 0.87 5.31 -0.82
C ARG A 38 1.32 4.27 -1.82
N VAL A 39 1.18 4.62 -3.09
CA VAL A 39 1.63 3.77 -4.19
C VAL A 39 3.15 3.86 -4.27
N LEU A 40 3.79 2.70 -4.25
CA LEU A 40 5.23 2.55 -4.43
C LEU A 40 5.44 1.72 -5.69
N GLU A 41 6.35 2.13 -6.56
CA GLU A 41 6.70 1.35 -7.76
C GLU A 41 7.18 -0.05 -7.39
N GLN A 42 7.96 -0.16 -6.32
CA GLN A 42 8.44 -1.43 -5.81
C GLN A 42 8.54 -1.42 -4.29
N PHE A 43 8.10 -2.50 -3.65
CA PHE A 43 8.30 -2.72 -2.22
C PHE A 43 9.75 -3.12 -1.93
N PRO A 44 10.33 -2.61 -0.83
CA PRO A 44 11.66 -3.01 -0.40
C PRO A 44 11.64 -4.49 -0.01
N ARG A 45 12.58 -5.25 -0.56
CA ARG A 45 12.71 -6.70 -0.35
C ARG A 45 14.09 -7.06 0.20
N THR A 46 14.19 -8.19 0.88
CA THR A 46 15.48 -8.81 1.22
C THR A 46 16.12 -9.41 -0.04
N ALA A 47 17.38 -9.81 0.05
CA ALA A 47 18.04 -10.58 -1.01
C ALA A 47 17.27 -11.85 -1.41
N MET A 48 16.48 -12.42 -0.49
CA MET A 48 15.63 -13.59 -0.73
C MET A 48 14.21 -13.24 -1.20
N GLY A 49 13.94 -11.98 -1.56
CA GLY A 49 12.66 -11.52 -2.10
C GLY A 49 11.54 -11.25 -1.08
N LYS A 50 11.78 -11.43 0.22
CA LYS A 50 10.76 -11.16 1.26
C LYS A 50 10.59 -9.65 1.48
N ILE A 51 9.36 -9.17 1.66
CA ILE A 51 9.12 -7.75 1.96
C ILE A 51 9.76 -7.37 3.29
N ARG A 52 10.59 -6.32 3.27
CA ARG A 52 11.20 -5.74 4.48
C ARG A 52 10.26 -4.69 5.07
N LYS A 53 9.41 -5.14 6.02
CA LYS A 53 8.41 -4.27 6.68
C LYS A 53 9.01 -3.03 7.36
N VAL A 54 10.23 -3.14 7.89
CA VAL A 54 10.91 -2.04 8.61
C VAL A 54 11.22 -0.88 7.66
N ASP A 55 11.77 -1.21 6.48
CA ASP A 55 12.11 -0.23 5.45
C ASP A 55 10.84 0.32 4.80
N LEU A 56 9.85 -0.54 4.56
CA LEU A 56 8.53 -0.12 4.08
C LEU A 56 7.88 0.87 5.05
N ALA A 57 7.95 0.61 6.36
CA ALA A 57 7.44 1.52 7.39
C ALA A 57 8.24 2.84 7.47
N ALA A 58 9.54 2.83 7.17
CA ALA A 58 10.33 4.06 7.02
C ALA A 58 9.84 4.86 5.81
N LEU A 59 9.71 4.22 4.64
CA LEU A 59 9.21 4.87 3.43
C LEU A 59 7.84 5.52 3.65
N LEU A 60 6.92 4.86 4.35
CA LEU A 60 5.58 5.40 4.63
C LEU A 60 5.58 6.60 5.58
N ARG A 61 6.65 6.83 6.36
CA ARG A 61 6.80 7.97 7.28
C ARG A 61 7.42 9.20 6.60
N THR A 62 8.25 8.99 5.59
CA THR A 62 9.08 10.06 4.97
C THR A 62 8.34 10.80 3.85
N GLY A 63 7.09 11.20 4.06
CA GLY A 63 6.32 12.00 3.09
C GLY A 63 4.90 12.28 3.57
#